data_AF-A0A1Q7D433-F1
#
_entry.id   AF-A0A1Q7D433-F1
#
_cell.length_a   1.000
_cell.length_b   1.000
_cell.length_c   1.000
_cell.angle_alpha   90.00
_cell.angle_beta   90.00
_cell.angle_gamma   90.00
#
_symmetry.space_group_name_H-M   'P 1'
#
loop_
_entity.id
_entity.type
_entity.pdbx_description
1 polymer ?
#
loop_
_entity_poly.entity_id
_entity_poly.type
_entity_poly.pdbx_seq_one_letter_code
_entity_poly.pdbx_strand_id
1 'polypeptide(L)' 'MFGLGYQELLIILVIVLILFGANRLPELARSLGSSVKEFKKGVNEAQKEDTPKRDDEKKV' A
#
# COMPACT_ATOMS: atom_id res chain seq x y z
N MET A 1 -17.59 -27.04 0.20
CA MET A 1 -18.61 -26.28 0.95
C MET A 1 -17.97 -25.45 2.07
N PHE A 2 -16.94 -24.66 1.80
CA PHE A 2 -16.38 -23.69 2.77
C PHE A 2 -15.56 -22.68 1.98
N GLY A 3 -16.25 -21.74 1.33
CA GLY A 3 -15.63 -20.49 0.88
C GLY A 3 -16.07 -19.43 1.86
N LEU A 4 -15.14 -18.63 2.38
CA LEU A 4 -15.50 -17.40 3.08
C LEU A 4 -16.25 -16.53 2.07
N GLY A 5 -17.57 -16.52 2.19
CA GLY A 5 -18.42 -15.71 1.34
C GLY A 5 -18.24 -14.24 1.68
N TYR A 6 -18.76 -13.41 0.79
CA TYR A 6 -18.77 -11.96 1.00
C TYR A 6 -19.46 -11.60 2.34
N GLN A 7 -20.50 -12.35 2.72
CA GLN A 7 -21.27 -12.12 3.94
C GLN A 7 -20.47 -12.41 5.21
N GLU A 8 -19.74 -13.53 5.28
CA GLU A 8 -18.88 -13.87 6.41
C GLU A 8 -17.74 -12.85 6.58
N LEU A 9 -17.15 -12.41 5.46
CA LEU A 9 -16.07 -11.42 5.46
C LEU A 9 -16.56 -10.06 5.96
N LEU A 10 -17.80 -9.68 5.63
CA LEU A 10 -18.43 -8.45 6.12
C LEU A 10 -18.71 -8.51 7.62
N ILE A 11 -19.16 -9.66 8.15
CA ILE A 11 -19.35 -9.87 9.60
C ILE A 11 -18.02 -9.75 10.35
N ILE A 12 -16.96 -10.41 9.84
CA ILE A 12 -15.62 -10.31 10.43
C ILE A 12 -15.13 -8.87 10.41
N LEU A 13 -15.32 -8.15 9.30
CA LEU A 13 -14.94 -6.74 9.17
C LEU A 13 -15.66 -5.88 10.22
N VAL A 14 -16.97 -6.08 10.43
CA VAL A 14 -17.73 -5.35 11.45
C VAL A 14 -17.19 -5.62 12.86
N ILE A 15 -16.88 -6.88 13.19
CA ILE A 15 -16.30 -7.23 14.51
C ILE A 15 -14.95 -6.52 14.69
N VAL A 16 -14.07 -6.57 13.69
CA VAL A 16 -12.77 -5.87 13.73
C VAL A 16 -12.97 -4.36 13.88
N LEU A 17 -13.91 -3.76 13.16
CA LEU A 17 -14.23 -2.33 13.27
C LEU A 17 -14.75 -1.95 14.65
N ILE A 18 -15.47 -2.83 15.35
CA ILE A 18 -15.92 -2.57 16.73
C ILE A 18 -14.75 -2.66 17.71
N LEU A 19 -13.88 -3.66 17.58
CA LEU A 19 -12.74 -3.86 18.47
C LEU A 19 -11.67 -2.77 18.32
N PHE A 20 -11.33 -2.43 17.09
CA PHE A 20 -10.28 -1.46 16.79
C PHE A 20 -10.82 -0.05 16.55
N GLY A 21 -12.11 0.10 16.24
CA GLY A 21 -12.71 1.36 15.83
C GLY A 21 -12.58 1.62 14.33
N ALA A 22 -13.61 2.20 13.71
CA ALA A 22 -13.65 2.47 12.28
C ALA A 22 -12.54 3.42 11.77
N ASN A 23 -11.96 4.22 12.66
CA ASN A 23 -10.91 5.17 12.31
C ASN A 23 -9.50 4.57 12.31
N ARG A 24 -9.25 3.47 13.06
CA ARG A 24 -7.90 2.90 13.20
C ARG A 24 -7.44 2.14 11.96
N LEU A 25 -8.35 1.41 11.31
CA LEU A 25 -8.03 0.69 10.07
C LEU A 25 -7.53 1.62 8.94
N PRO A 26 -8.24 2.73 8.61
CA PRO A 26 -7.75 3.71 7.64
C PRO A 26 -6.46 4.42 8.07
N GLU A 27 -6.30 4.72 9.35
CA GLU A 27 -5.12 5.36 9.91
C GLU A 27 -3.87 4.49 9.74
N LEU A 28 -3.98 3.19 10.07
CA LEU A 28 -2.93 2.18 9.85
C LEU A 28 -2.64 1.97 8.35
N ALA A 29 -3.67 1.92 7.51
CA ALA A 29 -3.48 1.79 6.07
C ALA A 29 -2.74 3.00 5.47
N ARG A 30 -3.05 4.22 5.95
CA ARG A 30 -2.37 5.45 5.53
C ARG A 30 -0.91 5.48 5.97
N SER A 31 -0.60 5.10 7.21
CA SER A 31 0.77 5.08 7.72
C SER A 31 1.61 4.02 6.99
N LEU A 32 1.11 2.78 6.89
CA LEU A 32 1.76 1.70 6.15
C LEU A 32 1.92 2.04 4.67
N GLY A 33 0.89 2.61 4.04
CA GLY A 33 0.93 3.01 2.64
C GLY A 33 1.98 4.10 2.36
N SER A 34 2.12 5.05 3.28
CA SER A 34 3.14 6.09 3.20
C SER A 34 4.54 5.51 3.35
N SER A 35 4.76 4.61 4.32
CA SER A 35 6.03 3.90 4.49
C SER A 35 6.40 3.06 3.27
N VAL A 36 5.47 2.29 2.71
CA VAL A 36 5.70 1.48 1.50
C VAL A 36 6.01 2.36 0.29
N LYS A 37 5.34 3.51 0.16
CA LYS A 37 5.58 4.48 -0.92
C LYS A 37 6.99 5.05 -0.85
N GLU A 38 7.42 5.53 0.32
CA GLU A 38 8.77 6.07 0.50
C GLU A 38 9.84 4.97 0.35
N PHE A 39 9.58 3.76 0.86
CA PHE A 39 10.46 2.61 0.66
C PHE A 39 10.65 2.29 -0.82
N LYS A 40 9.57 2.20 -1.60
CA LYS A 40 9.62 1.96 -3.04
C LYS A 40 10.35 3.07 -3.79
N LYS A 41 10.18 4.33 -3.36
CA LYS A 41 10.88 5.48 -3.92
C LYS A 41 12.39 5.38 -3.69
N GLY A 42 12.82 5.11 -2.46
CA GLY A 42 14.24 4.94 -2.13
C GLY A 42 14.89 3.78 -2.88
N VAL A 43 14.19 2.64 -3.02
CA VAL A 43 14.68 1.50 -3.82
C VAL A 43 14.84 1.88 -5.30
N ASN A 44 13.87 2.60 -5.87
CA ASN A 44 13.96 3.06 -7.26
C ASN A 44 15.07 4.10 -7.49
N GLU A 45 15.31 4.98 -6.52
CA GLU A 45 16.40 5.97 -6.58
C GLU A 45 17.76 5.27 -6.49
N ALA A 46 17.93 4.32 -5.56
CA ALA A 46 19.14 3.51 -5.46
C ALA A 46 19.43 2.72 -6.74
N GLN A 47 18.41 2.14 -7.37
CA GLN A 47 18.57 1.45 -8.66
C GLN A 47 18.93 2.39 -9.81
N LYS A 48 18.51 3.66 -9.76
CA LYS A 48 18.84 4.65 -10.79
C LYS A 48 20.27 5.18 -10.67
N GLU A 49 20.85 5.22 -9.47
CA GLU A 49 22.24 5.65 -9.26
C GLU A 49 23.27 4.67 -9.87
N ASP A 50 22.92 3.39 -10.04
CA ASP A 50 23.78 2.38 -10.70
C ASP A 50 23.64 2.32 -12.24
N THR A 51 22.69 3.05 -12.83
CA THR A 51 22.56 3.18 -14.29
C THR A 51 22.96 4.58 -14.74
N PRO A 52 24.03 4.77 -15.55
CA PRO A 52 24.29 6.06 -16.15
C PRO A 52 23.10 6.38 -17.04
N LYS A 53 22.39 7.45 -16.69
CA LYS A 53 21.23 8.01 -17.38
C LYS A 53 21.52 8.15 -18.88
N ARG A 54 21.19 7.12 -19.67
CA ARG A 54 20.99 7.24 -21.10
C ARG A 54 19.53 7.56 -21.35
N ASP A 55 19.38 8.75 -21.93
CA ASP A 55 18.34 9.15 -22.85
C ASP A 55 16.91 9.27 -22.30
N ASP A 56 16.52 10.53 -22.09
CA ASP A 56 15.40 11.06 -22.86
C ASP A 56 15.67 12.54 -23.15
N GLU A 57 16.51 12.73 -24.17
CA GLU A 57 16.39 13.83 -25.11
C GLU A 57 15.06 13.67 -25.87
N LYS A 58 14.03 14.36 -25.40
CA LYS A 58 12.96 14.88 -26.27
C LYS A 58 12.68 16.33 -25.92
N LYS A 59 13.64 17.17 -26.32
CA LYS A 59 13.36 18.49 -26.85
C LYS A 59 13.22 18.31 -28.37
N VAL A 60 12.02 18.44 -28.92
CA VAL A 60 11.68 19.04 -30.23
C VAL A 60 10.18 19.18 -30.34
#